data_AF-A0A5E6MLF8-F1
#
_entry.id   AF-A0A5E6MLF8-F1
#
_cell.length_a   1.000
_cell.length_b   1.000
_cell.length_c   1.000
_cell.angle_alpha   90.00
_cell.angle_beta   90.00
_cell.angle_gamma   90.00
#
_symmetry.space_group_name_H-M   'P 1'
#
loop_
_entity.id
_entity.type
_entity.pdbx_description
1 polymer ?
#
loop_
_entity_poly.entity_id
_entity_poly.type
_entity_poly.pdbx_seq_one_letter_code
_entity_poly.pdbx_strand_id
1 'polypeptide(L)'
;MGWTIDLLSFSSRALAELAGKEPAAMAGTLGLALGCAALSWILLSHSALLWNRGFAPRAGRHPLCALTALATLFAVPLFVGAAHTRPLVHRAIANWARKALEGSSWQEAAFDRARERIRLRRLEPLLPSSEAHFLPLTTAAAREAAATSYAAAALASFSTSCPQVAALLGICPAEPAHALSADMKAFFDSSTGFYPAERIETVLADSLRQAADQRWEDTVRRMQIFLLLLLLLLHLTVFGILGWAGYREIRTGWDETNR
;
A
#
# COMPACT_ATOMS: atom_id res chain seq x y z
N MET A 1 -7.91 -0.73 -10.88
CA MET A 1 -7.50 0.70 -10.90
C MET A 1 -7.55 1.40 -9.54
N GLY A 2 -8.33 0.95 -8.54
CA GLY A 2 -8.36 1.60 -7.21
C GLY A 2 -7.02 1.55 -6.46
N TRP A 3 -6.37 0.39 -6.42
CA TRP A 3 -5.11 0.17 -5.68
C TRP A 3 -3.98 1.14 -6.05
N THR A 4 -3.84 1.48 -7.34
CA THR A 4 -2.80 2.43 -7.80
C THR A 4 -3.06 3.85 -7.31
N ILE A 5 -4.32 4.29 -7.29
CA ILE A 5 -4.70 5.62 -6.82
C ILE A 5 -4.49 5.70 -5.30
N ASP A 6 -4.87 4.65 -4.58
CA ASP A 6 -4.65 4.58 -3.13
C ASP A 6 -3.17 4.67 -2.79
N LEU A 7 -2.30 3.96 -3.51
CA LEU A 7 -0.86 4.01 -3.33
C LEU A 7 -0.22 5.37 -3.65
N LEU A 8 -0.67 6.04 -4.71
CA LEU A 8 -0.22 7.39 -5.03
C LEU A 8 -0.65 8.38 -3.95
N SER A 9 -1.89 8.27 -3.48
CA SER A 9 -2.41 9.11 -2.38
C SER A 9 -1.69 8.85 -1.05
N PHE A 10 -1.27 7.61 -0.81
CA PHE A 10 -0.54 7.23 0.39
C PHE A 10 0.90 7.76 0.35
N SER A 11 1.54 7.68 -0.82
CA SER A 11 2.89 8.20 -1.04
C SER A 11 2.95 9.72 -0.98
N SER A 12 1.92 10.42 -1.48
CA SER A 12 1.85 11.89 -1.35
C SER A 12 1.68 12.33 0.11
N ARG A 13 0.90 11.59 0.91
CA ARG A 13 0.80 11.82 2.37
C ARG A 13 2.14 11.57 3.08
N ALA A 14 2.87 10.52 2.71
CA ALA A 14 4.20 10.28 3.26
C ALA A 14 5.18 11.40 2.93
N LEU A 15 5.14 11.93 1.71
CA LEU A 15 5.94 13.09 1.33
C LEU A 15 5.57 14.34 2.13
N ALA A 16 4.28 14.59 2.34
CA ALA A 16 3.83 15.73 3.15
C ALA A 16 4.32 15.59 4.60
N GLU A 17 4.29 14.38 5.17
CA GLU A 17 4.83 14.14 6.50
C GLU A 17 6.36 14.27 6.54
N LEU A 18 7.07 13.78 5.52
CA LEU A 18 8.51 13.92 5.38
C LEU A 18 8.92 15.40 5.30
N ALA A 19 8.18 16.21 4.53
CA ALA A 19 8.41 17.65 4.43
C ALA A 19 8.30 18.37 5.78
N GLY A 20 7.39 17.90 6.65
CA GLY A 20 7.22 18.46 8.00
C GLY A 20 8.29 18.01 9.00
N LYS A 21 8.81 16.79 8.87
CA LYS A 21 9.77 16.21 9.83
C LYS A 21 11.23 16.43 9.44
N GLU A 22 11.54 16.28 8.16
CA GLU A 22 12.90 16.27 7.62
C GLU A 22 12.99 17.16 6.36
N PRO A 23 12.97 18.50 6.52
CA PRO A 23 12.93 19.42 5.39
C PRO A 23 14.17 19.28 4.48
N ALA A 24 15.32 18.90 5.04
CA ALA A 24 16.53 18.64 4.27
C ALA A 24 16.39 17.43 3.33
N ALA A 25 15.79 16.33 3.79
CA ALA A 25 15.52 15.14 2.98
C ALA A 25 14.52 15.46 1.85
N MET A 26 13.49 16.25 2.16
CA MET A 26 12.53 16.73 1.16
C MET A 26 13.21 17.63 0.12
N ALA A 27 14.05 18.59 0.55
CA ALA A 27 14.79 19.46 -0.36
C ALA A 27 15.71 18.64 -1.29
N GLY A 28 16.42 17.64 -0.74
CA GLY A 28 17.22 16.71 -1.54
C GLY A 28 16.39 15.93 -2.56
N THR A 29 15.21 15.46 -2.17
CA THR A 29 14.26 14.75 -3.06
C THR A 29 13.77 15.65 -4.20
N LEU A 30 13.42 16.91 -3.89
CA LEU A 30 13.02 17.89 -4.90
C LEU A 30 14.18 18.25 -5.84
N GLY A 31 15.39 18.42 -5.30
CA GLY A 31 16.59 18.65 -6.09
C GLY A 31 16.87 17.49 -7.06
N LEU A 32 16.76 16.25 -6.57
CA LEU A 32 16.88 15.06 -7.41
C LEU A 32 15.78 15.03 -8.50
N ALA A 33 14.54 15.32 -8.13
CA ALA A 33 13.41 15.34 -9.07
C ALA A 33 13.61 16.38 -10.19
N LEU A 34 14.03 17.59 -9.83
CA LEU A 34 14.37 18.66 -10.78
C LEU A 34 15.54 18.26 -11.68
N GLY A 35 16.59 17.68 -11.11
CA GLY A 35 17.74 17.18 -11.88
C GLY A 35 17.35 16.10 -12.88
N CYS A 36 16.57 15.10 -12.47
CA CYS A 36 16.06 14.05 -13.34
C CYS A 36 15.13 14.60 -14.44
N ALA A 37 14.26 15.55 -14.11
CA ALA A 37 13.36 16.18 -15.07
C ALA A 37 14.13 17.00 -16.12
N ALA A 38 15.14 17.78 -15.68
CA ALA A 38 16.01 18.54 -16.58
C ALA A 38 16.81 17.60 -17.50
N LEU A 39 17.38 16.52 -16.94
CA LEU A 39 18.09 15.51 -17.72
C LEU A 39 17.18 14.82 -18.74
N SER A 40 15.97 14.43 -18.33
CA SER A 40 14.96 13.84 -19.22
C SER A 40 14.64 14.77 -20.39
N TRP A 41 14.39 16.06 -20.11
CA TRP A 41 14.17 17.06 -21.15
C TRP A 41 15.35 17.17 -22.12
N ILE A 42 16.59 17.27 -21.61
CA ILE A 42 17.80 17.42 -22.42
C ILE A 42 17.97 16.19 -23.31
N LEU A 43 17.89 14.99 -22.74
CA LEU A 43 18.03 13.74 -23.49
C LEU A 43 16.98 13.62 -24.60
N LEU A 44 15.71 13.92 -24.32
CA LEU A 44 14.65 13.81 -25.32
C LEU A 44 14.74 14.90 -26.38
N SER A 45 15.04 16.15 -26.01
CA SER A 45 15.22 17.24 -26.98
C SER A 45 16.39 17.00 -27.92
N HIS A 46 17.47 16.37 -27.45
CA HIS A 46 18.64 16.05 -28.27
C HIS A 46 18.58 14.66 -28.91
N SER A 47 17.63 13.81 -28.54
CA SER A 47 17.49 12.45 -29.09
C SER A 47 17.34 12.43 -30.62
N ALA A 48 16.71 13.44 -31.21
CA ALA A 48 16.52 13.53 -32.66
C ALA A 48 17.85 13.70 -33.43
N LEU A 49 18.89 14.25 -32.78
CA LEU A 49 20.23 14.38 -33.36
C LEU A 49 20.91 13.01 -33.58
N LEU A 50 20.48 11.98 -32.86
CA LEU A 50 20.96 10.61 -33.07
C LEU A 50 20.57 10.10 -34.46
N TRP A 51 19.42 10.53 -34.99
CA TRP A 51 18.91 10.08 -36.28
C TRP A 51 19.20 11.07 -37.41
N ASN A 52 19.17 12.37 -37.14
CA ASN A 52 19.46 13.40 -38.13
C ASN A 52 20.39 14.48 -37.54
N ARG A 53 21.63 14.54 -38.03
CA ARG A 53 22.61 15.56 -37.57
C ARG A 53 22.26 16.98 -38.00
N GLY A 54 21.50 17.14 -39.08
CA GLY A 54 20.99 18.44 -39.54
C GLY A 54 19.68 18.86 -38.87
N PHE A 55 19.27 18.15 -37.83
CA PHE A 55 17.97 18.36 -37.20
C PHE A 55 17.94 19.67 -36.40
N ALA A 56 17.14 20.63 -36.86
CA ALA A 56 16.86 21.84 -36.10
C ALA A 56 15.72 21.59 -35.09
N PRO A 57 15.89 21.91 -33.80
CA PRO A 57 14.84 21.74 -32.80
C PRO A 57 13.63 22.64 -33.14
N ARG A 58 12.54 22.04 -33.62
CA ARG A 58 11.29 22.75 -33.92
C ARG A 58 10.42 22.89 -32.67
N ALA A 59 9.86 24.09 -32.47
CA ALA A 59 8.97 24.46 -31.36
C ALA A 59 7.85 23.42 -31.08
N GLY A 60 7.29 22.82 -32.13
CA GLY A 60 6.18 21.86 -32.02
C GLY A 60 6.47 20.53 -31.31
N ARG A 61 7.74 20.22 -31.01
CA ARG A 61 8.14 18.95 -30.36
C ARG A 61 8.48 19.10 -28.87
N HIS A 62 8.70 20.33 -28.41
CA HIS A 62 8.92 20.64 -27.00
C HIS A 62 7.76 20.27 -26.06
N PRO A 63 6.47 20.28 -26.48
CA PRO A 63 5.38 19.86 -25.60
C PRO A 63 5.49 18.41 -25.11
N LEU A 64 6.00 17.49 -25.95
CA LEU A 64 6.19 16.09 -25.55
C LEU A 64 7.36 15.91 -24.58
N CYS A 65 8.46 16.65 -24.79
CA CYS A 65 9.58 16.72 -23.85
C CYS A 65 9.15 17.37 -22.51
N ALA A 66 8.27 18.37 -22.56
CA ALA A 66 7.71 19.00 -21.38
C ALA A 66 6.88 18.04 -20.56
N LEU A 67 6.00 17.29 -21.22
CA LEU A 67 5.14 16.32 -20.57
C LEU A 67 5.94 15.22 -19.87
N THR A 68 6.98 14.69 -20.50
CA THR A 68 7.87 13.66 -19.94
C THR A 68 8.72 14.18 -18.78
N ALA A 69 9.28 15.39 -18.91
CA ALA A 69 10.01 16.03 -17.83
C ALA A 69 9.09 16.30 -16.62
N LEU A 70 7.87 16.78 -16.86
CA LEU A 70 6.88 17.01 -15.81
C LEU A 70 6.45 15.70 -15.14
N ALA A 71 6.21 14.64 -15.92
CA ALA A 71 5.92 13.32 -15.37
C ALA A 71 7.07 12.80 -14.48
N THR A 72 8.32 13.01 -14.90
CA THR A 72 9.52 12.67 -14.11
C THR A 72 9.58 13.47 -12.82
N LEU A 73 9.30 14.77 -12.88
CA LEU A 73 9.28 15.68 -11.74
C LEU A 73 8.30 15.22 -10.65
N PHE A 74 7.16 14.65 -11.02
CA PHE A 74 6.21 14.09 -10.06
C PHE A 74 6.51 12.64 -9.66
N ALA A 75 7.00 11.82 -10.59
CA ALA A 75 7.28 10.41 -10.32
C ALA A 75 8.43 10.24 -9.31
N VAL A 76 9.50 11.05 -9.38
CA VAL A 76 10.66 10.91 -8.49
C VAL A 76 10.28 11.11 -7.01
N PRO A 77 9.59 12.20 -6.62
CA PRO A 77 9.13 12.35 -5.24
C PRO A 77 8.22 11.20 -4.82
N LEU A 78 7.27 10.79 -5.67
CA LEU A 78 6.37 9.67 -5.34
C LEU A 78 7.13 8.37 -5.10
N PHE A 79 8.19 8.11 -5.87
CA PHE A 79 9.07 6.96 -5.71
C PHE A 79 9.79 6.96 -4.36
N VAL A 80 10.28 8.13 -3.93
CA VAL A 80 10.93 8.32 -2.61
C VAL A 80 9.91 8.27 -1.48
N GLY A 81 8.74 8.88 -1.67
CA GLY A 81 7.62 8.87 -0.73
C GLY A 81 7.14 7.47 -0.41
N ALA A 82 7.11 6.57 -1.41
CA ALA A 82 6.78 5.17 -1.23
C ALA A 82 7.67 4.49 -0.16
N ALA A 83 8.98 4.78 -0.13
CA ALA A 83 9.88 4.22 0.88
C ALA A 83 9.54 4.70 2.31
N HIS A 84 8.95 5.88 2.45
CA HIS A 84 8.62 6.52 3.73
C HIS A 84 7.20 6.23 4.20
N THR A 85 6.48 5.33 3.55
CA THR A 85 5.09 5.03 3.91
C THR A 85 4.96 4.05 5.11
N ARG A 86 6.04 3.40 5.55
CA ARG A 86 6.03 2.44 6.69
C ARG A 86 5.49 3.04 7.99
N PRO A 87 6.00 4.20 8.46
CA PRO A 87 5.55 4.78 9.72
C PRO A 87 4.07 5.19 9.69
N LEU A 88 3.54 5.54 8.51
CA LEU A 88 2.12 5.83 8.34
C LEU A 88 1.25 4.59 8.55
N VAL A 89 1.67 3.43 8.03
CA VAL A 89 0.98 2.16 8.25
C VAL A 89 0.93 1.81 9.73
N HIS A 90 2.08 1.86 10.42
CA HIS A 90 2.12 1.59 11.85
C HIS A 90 1.22 2.54 12.65
N ARG A 91 1.22 3.84 12.29
CA ARG A 91 0.34 4.80 12.95
C ARG A 91 -1.13 4.53 12.66
N ALA A 92 -1.48 4.12 11.45
CA ALA A 92 -2.85 3.75 11.09
C ALA A 92 -3.33 2.54 11.90
N ILE A 93 -2.52 1.48 12.00
CA ILE A 93 -2.83 0.30 12.83
C ILE A 93 -2.96 0.70 14.29
N ALA A 94 -2.02 1.47 14.84
CA ALA A 94 -2.06 1.90 16.24
C ALA A 94 -3.28 2.80 16.56
N ASN A 95 -3.64 3.70 15.64
CA ASN A 95 -4.82 4.55 15.80
C ASN A 95 -6.11 3.74 15.67
N TRP A 96 -6.15 2.76 14.77
CA TRP A 96 -7.28 1.83 14.69
C TRP A 96 -7.40 1.03 15.98
N ALA A 97 -6.32 0.44 16.48
CA ALA A 97 -6.33 -0.34 17.72
C ALA A 97 -6.83 0.49 18.90
N ARG A 98 -6.39 1.75 19.02
CA ARG A 98 -6.88 2.67 20.07
C ARG A 98 -8.39 2.93 19.95
N LYS A 99 -8.88 3.18 18.74
CA LYS A 99 -10.32 3.37 18.50
C LYS A 99 -11.13 2.08 18.68
N ALA A 100 -10.52 0.93 18.40
CA ALA A 100 -11.13 -0.38 18.58
C ALA A 100 -11.34 -0.71 20.07
N LEU A 101 -10.44 -0.22 20.94
CA LEU A 101 -10.59 -0.27 22.40
C LEU A 101 -11.71 0.64 22.91
N GLU A 102 -11.92 1.80 22.27
CA GLU A 102 -12.95 2.77 22.65
C GLU A 102 -14.36 2.37 22.16
N GLY A 103 -14.47 1.57 21.09
CA GLY A 103 -15.73 1.20 20.45
C GLY A 103 -16.04 -0.30 20.50
N SER A 104 -17.04 -0.69 21.30
CA SER A 104 -17.43 -2.11 21.51
C SER A 104 -18.13 -2.79 20.32
N SER A 105 -18.61 -2.03 19.33
CA SER A 105 -19.54 -2.55 18.32
C SER A 105 -18.97 -3.70 17.46
N TRP A 106 -17.68 -3.65 17.11
CA TRP A 106 -17.06 -4.73 16.36
C TRP A 106 -16.81 -5.97 17.23
N GLN A 107 -16.58 -5.79 18.54
CA GLN A 107 -16.34 -6.86 19.49
C GLN A 107 -17.63 -7.62 19.80
N GLU A 108 -18.74 -6.91 19.98
CA GLU A 108 -20.06 -7.50 20.15
C GLU A 108 -20.42 -8.36 18.93
N ALA A 109 -20.25 -7.81 17.72
CA ALA A 109 -20.45 -8.56 16.49
C ALA A 109 -19.49 -9.76 16.35
N ALA A 110 -18.26 -9.64 16.86
CA ALA A 110 -17.30 -10.75 16.87
C ALA A 110 -17.70 -11.85 17.86
N PHE A 111 -18.14 -11.46 19.05
CA PHE A 111 -18.62 -12.34 20.12
C PHE A 111 -19.82 -13.14 19.66
N ASP A 112 -20.82 -12.48 19.09
CA ASP A 112 -22.04 -13.12 18.59
C ASP A 112 -21.72 -14.16 17.50
N ARG A 113 -20.82 -13.81 16.56
CA ARG A 113 -20.37 -14.75 15.52
C ARG A 113 -19.58 -15.91 16.09
N ALA A 114 -18.69 -15.66 17.05
CA ALA A 114 -17.91 -16.70 17.72
C ALA A 114 -18.84 -17.69 18.45
N ARG A 115 -19.77 -17.15 19.23
CA ARG A 115 -20.79 -17.91 19.94
C ARG A 115 -21.62 -18.77 19.01
N GLU A 116 -22.15 -18.19 17.93
CA GLU A 116 -22.98 -18.91 16.99
C GLU A 116 -22.21 -20.05 16.31
N ARG A 117 -20.94 -19.83 15.96
CA ARG A 117 -20.08 -20.91 15.42
C ARG A 117 -19.84 -22.03 16.41
N ILE A 118 -19.58 -21.70 17.69
CA ILE A 118 -19.41 -22.70 18.76
C ILE A 118 -20.71 -23.48 18.96
N ARG A 119 -21.86 -22.80 18.94
CA ARG A 119 -23.20 -23.39 19.08
C ARG A 119 -23.51 -24.38 17.95
N LEU A 120 -23.38 -23.93 16.70
CA LEU A 120 -23.71 -24.73 15.53
C LEU A 120 -22.83 -25.98 15.41
N ARG A 121 -21.57 -25.87 15.81
CA ARG A 121 -20.62 -26.99 15.80
C ARG A 121 -20.66 -27.85 17.07
N ARG A 122 -21.50 -27.50 18.05
CA ARG A 122 -21.62 -28.18 19.35
C ARG A 122 -20.27 -28.38 20.06
N LEU A 123 -19.41 -27.35 20.00
CA LEU A 123 -18.05 -27.44 20.55
C LEU A 123 -18.04 -27.28 22.07
N GLU A 124 -19.02 -26.55 22.62
CA GLU A 124 -19.13 -26.26 24.05
C GLU A 124 -20.59 -26.09 24.48
N PRO A 125 -20.93 -26.35 25.75
CA PRO A 125 -22.21 -25.96 26.33
C PRO A 125 -22.27 -24.43 26.49
N LEU A 126 -23.24 -23.79 25.83
CA LEU A 126 -23.42 -22.35 25.87
C LEU A 126 -24.64 -21.97 26.72
N LEU A 127 -24.49 -20.92 27.52
CA LEU A 127 -25.61 -20.28 28.22
C LEU A 127 -26.61 -19.65 27.21
N PRO A 128 -27.83 -19.29 27.62
CA PRO A 128 -28.80 -18.55 26.79
C PRO A 128 -28.29 -17.17 26.38
N SER A 129 -28.79 -16.64 25.25
CA SER A 129 -28.24 -15.42 24.62
C SER A 129 -28.13 -14.22 25.57
N SER A 130 -29.17 -14.04 26.38
CA SER A 130 -29.36 -12.93 27.33
C SER A 130 -28.38 -12.89 28.50
N GLU A 131 -27.66 -13.99 28.77
CA GLU A 131 -26.86 -14.14 30.01
C GLU A 131 -25.37 -14.38 29.75
N ALA A 132 -24.95 -14.61 28.50
CA ALA A 132 -23.53 -14.90 28.26
C ALA A 132 -22.74 -13.62 28.05
N HIS A 133 -21.91 -13.31 29.05
CA HIS A 133 -20.89 -12.26 28.99
C HIS A 133 -19.51 -12.81 28.58
N PHE A 134 -19.36 -14.14 28.47
CA PHE A 134 -18.10 -14.80 28.12
C PHE A 134 -18.34 -16.04 27.25
N LEU A 135 -17.30 -16.46 26.53
CA LEU A 135 -17.29 -17.71 25.77
C LEU A 135 -16.57 -18.79 26.58
N PRO A 136 -17.18 -19.98 26.79
CA PRO A 136 -16.42 -21.13 27.22
C PRO A 136 -15.44 -21.51 26.09
N LEU A 137 -14.15 -21.55 26.42
CA LEU A 137 -13.06 -21.85 25.49
C LEU A 137 -12.23 -23.05 26.01
N THR A 138 -12.91 -24.05 26.55
CA THR A 138 -12.30 -25.23 27.19
C THR A 138 -11.64 -26.16 26.17
N THR A 139 -12.20 -26.27 24.97
CA THR A 139 -11.69 -27.10 23.88
C THR A 139 -10.85 -26.30 22.88
N ALA A 140 -9.86 -26.96 22.28
CA ALA A 140 -9.03 -26.36 21.23
C ALA A 140 -9.87 -25.90 20.01
N ALA A 141 -10.88 -26.68 19.64
CA ALA A 141 -11.78 -26.34 18.54
C ALA A 141 -12.61 -25.07 18.82
N ALA A 142 -13.07 -24.87 20.06
CA ALA A 142 -13.77 -23.64 20.44
C ALA A 142 -12.86 -22.41 20.38
N ARG A 143 -11.60 -22.54 20.85
CA ARG A 143 -10.58 -21.48 20.75
C ARG A 143 -10.31 -21.09 19.30
N GLU A 144 -10.14 -22.07 18.41
CA GLU A 144 -9.92 -21.82 16.99
C GLU A 144 -11.13 -21.14 16.33
N ALA A 145 -12.34 -21.60 16.64
CA ALA A 145 -13.58 -21.00 16.12
C ALA A 145 -13.76 -19.55 16.59
N ALA A 146 -13.48 -19.28 17.87
CA ALA A 146 -13.51 -17.93 18.42
C ALA A 146 -12.44 -17.05 17.78
N ALA A 147 -11.18 -17.51 17.74
CA ALA A 147 -10.06 -16.77 17.16
C ALA A 147 -10.34 -16.38 15.70
N THR A 148 -10.89 -17.31 14.90
CA THR A 148 -11.27 -17.05 13.51
C THR A 148 -12.38 -16.00 13.39
N SER A 149 -13.36 -16.00 14.30
CA SER A 149 -14.44 -15.01 14.30
C SER A 149 -13.94 -13.61 14.69
N TYR A 150 -13.14 -13.52 15.75
CA TYR A 150 -12.54 -12.26 16.20
C TYR A 150 -11.59 -11.68 15.15
N ALA A 151 -10.70 -12.50 14.58
CA ALA A 151 -9.79 -12.08 13.53
C ALA A 151 -10.53 -11.57 12.28
N ALA A 152 -11.58 -12.26 11.84
CA ALA A 152 -12.38 -11.82 10.70
C ALA A 152 -13.14 -10.51 10.96
N ALA A 153 -13.70 -10.35 12.17
CA ALA A 153 -14.40 -9.12 12.55
C ALA A 153 -13.44 -7.93 12.71
N ALA A 154 -12.29 -8.14 13.35
CA ALA A 154 -11.25 -7.13 13.50
C ALA A 154 -10.70 -6.68 12.14
N LEU A 155 -10.43 -7.62 11.23
CA LEU A 155 -9.97 -7.29 9.89
C LEU A 155 -11.03 -6.52 9.08
N ALA A 156 -12.32 -6.86 9.23
CA ALA A 156 -13.40 -6.11 8.60
C ALA A 156 -13.53 -4.68 9.16
N SER A 157 -13.42 -4.52 10.49
CA SER A 157 -13.38 -3.22 11.16
C SER A 157 -12.18 -2.39 10.70
N PHE A 158 -11.00 -3.00 10.63
CA PHE A 158 -9.79 -2.37 10.12
C PHE A 158 -9.94 -1.94 8.66
N SER A 159 -10.49 -2.80 7.81
CA SER A 159 -10.72 -2.50 6.40
C SER A 159 -11.71 -1.36 6.19
N THR A 160 -12.70 -1.23 7.06
CA THR A 160 -13.66 -0.11 7.03
C THR A 160 -13.03 1.19 7.51
N SER A 161 -12.21 1.12 8.58
CA SER A 161 -11.58 2.29 9.20
C SER A 161 -10.37 2.81 8.44
N CYS A 162 -9.63 1.92 7.78
CA CYS A 162 -8.36 2.18 7.11
C CYS A 162 -8.32 1.49 5.73
N PRO A 163 -9.25 1.83 4.80
CA PRO A 163 -9.44 1.09 3.55
C PRO A 163 -8.17 1.05 2.68
N GLN A 164 -7.43 2.16 2.63
CA GLN A 164 -6.20 2.27 1.84
C GLN A 164 -5.09 1.35 2.38
N VAL A 165 -4.94 1.28 3.71
CA VAL A 165 -3.92 0.43 4.34
C VAL A 165 -4.31 -1.04 4.26
N ALA A 166 -5.59 -1.36 4.48
CA ALA A 166 -6.08 -2.73 4.35
C ALA A 166 -5.93 -3.26 2.92
N ALA A 167 -6.27 -2.46 1.91
CA ALA A 167 -6.07 -2.80 0.50
C ALA A 167 -4.58 -2.98 0.15
N LEU A 168 -3.70 -2.19 0.78
CA LEU A 168 -2.26 -2.25 0.56
C LEU A 168 -1.64 -3.52 1.14
N LEU A 169 -2.03 -3.88 2.36
CA LEU A 169 -1.45 -5.01 3.09
C LEU A 169 -2.05 -6.36 2.65
N GLY A 170 -3.28 -6.37 2.13
CA GLY A 170 -3.96 -7.57 1.63
C GLY A 170 -4.02 -8.71 2.66
N ILE A 171 -4.15 -8.37 3.94
CA ILE A 171 -4.01 -9.32 5.06
C ILE A 171 -5.10 -10.39 4.97
N CYS A 172 -4.71 -11.65 5.08
CA CYS A 172 -5.64 -12.77 5.13
C CYS A 172 -6.11 -12.95 6.58
N PRO A 173 -7.41 -13.17 6.85
CA PRO A 173 -7.90 -13.38 8.23
C PRO A 173 -7.29 -14.60 8.93
N ALA A 174 -6.71 -15.55 8.19
CA ALA A 174 -6.07 -16.74 8.74
C ALA A 174 -4.84 -16.43 9.60
N GLU A 175 -4.03 -15.43 9.23
CA GLU A 175 -2.83 -15.04 9.97
C GLU A 175 -3.15 -14.51 11.39
N PRO A 176 -4.01 -13.49 11.56
CA PRO A 176 -4.42 -13.03 12.88
C PRO A 176 -5.23 -14.08 13.66
N ALA A 177 -5.99 -14.94 12.97
CA ALA A 177 -6.68 -16.06 13.62
C ALA A 177 -5.70 -17.06 14.23
N HIS A 178 -4.63 -17.40 13.49
CA HIS A 178 -3.58 -18.30 13.98
C HIS A 178 -2.83 -17.68 15.16
N ALA A 179 -2.44 -16.40 15.08
CA ALA A 179 -1.78 -15.69 16.17
C ALA A 179 -2.65 -15.68 17.45
N LEU A 180 -3.93 -15.35 17.31
CA LEU A 180 -4.87 -15.33 18.42
C LEU A 180 -5.14 -16.72 19.00
N SER A 181 -5.27 -17.74 18.15
CA SER A 181 -5.44 -19.13 18.59
C SER A 181 -4.22 -19.64 19.38
N ALA A 182 -3.01 -19.32 18.91
CA ALA A 182 -1.77 -19.67 19.58
C ALA A 182 -1.65 -18.97 20.95
N ASP A 183 -2.02 -17.69 21.03
CA ASP A 183 -2.01 -16.95 22.30
C ASP A 183 -3.07 -17.47 23.29
N MET A 184 -4.29 -17.77 22.82
CA MET A 184 -5.33 -18.42 23.62
C MET A 184 -4.83 -19.76 24.18
N LYS A 185 -4.18 -20.59 23.35
CA LYS A 185 -3.60 -21.85 23.80
C LYS A 185 -2.57 -21.62 24.91
N ALA A 186 -1.60 -20.73 24.70
CA ALA A 186 -0.57 -20.42 25.69
C ALA A 186 -1.16 -19.89 27.01
N PHE A 187 -2.21 -19.07 26.94
CA PHE A 187 -2.93 -18.61 28.13
C PHE A 187 -3.56 -19.77 28.91
N PHE A 188 -4.30 -20.64 28.24
CA PHE A 188 -4.99 -21.75 28.91
C PHE A 188 -4.07 -22.90 29.35
N ASP A 189 -2.88 -23.02 28.77
CA ASP A 189 -1.84 -23.94 29.24
C ASP A 189 -1.24 -23.49 30.59
N SER A 190 -1.39 -22.20 30.94
CA SER A 190 -0.82 -21.59 32.15
C SER A 190 -1.84 -21.04 33.14
N SER A 191 -3.11 -20.92 32.75
CA SER A 191 -4.18 -20.32 33.54
C SER A 191 -5.51 -21.04 33.33
N THR A 192 -6.29 -21.20 34.40
CA THR A 192 -7.66 -21.77 34.36
C THR A 192 -8.75 -20.69 34.32
N GLY A 193 -8.37 -19.42 34.11
CA GLY A 193 -9.30 -18.29 34.11
C GLY A 193 -9.99 -18.03 32.77
N PHE A 194 -10.69 -16.90 32.69
CA PHE A 194 -11.29 -16.42 31.43
C PHE A 194 -10.25 -15.70 30.58
N TYR A 195 -10.29 -15.91 29.27
CA TYR A 195 -9.41 -15.21 28.34
C TYR A 195 -9.80 -13.72 28.25
N PRO A 196 -8.91 -12.77 28.59
CA PRO A 196 -9.28 -11.35 28.66
C PRO A 196 -9.58 -10.75 27.28
N ALA A 197 -10.63 -9.91 27.20
CA ALA A 197 -11.00 -9.23 25.95
C ALA A 197 -9.90 -8.28 25.44
N GLU A 198 -9.30 -7.48 26.34
CA GLU A 198 -8.21 -6.55 26.01
C GLU A 198 -6.98 -7.25 25.38
N ARG A 199 -6.76 -8.52 25.75
CA ARG A 199 -5.68 -9.34 25.19
C ARG A 199 -5.95 -9.74 23.74
N ILE A 200 -7.22 -9.99 23.38
CA ILE A 200 -7.63 -10.25 21.99
C ILE A 200 -7.15 -9.10 21.09
N GLU A 201 -7.44 -7.87 21.51
CA GLU A 201 -7.14 -6.67 20.72
C GLU A 201 -5.65 -6.47 20.54
N THR A 202 -4.89 -6.62 21.63
CA THR A 202 -3.43 -6.49 21.61
C THR A 202 -2.81 -7.50 20.64
N VAL A 203 -3.21 -8.76 20.75
CA VAL A 203 -2.70 -9.84 19.88
C VAL A 203 -3.06 -9.61 18.41
N LEU A 204 -4.28 -9.15 18.14
CA LEU A 204 -4.71 -8.84 16.78
C LEU A 204 -3.98 -7.63 16.21
N ALA A 205 -3.80 -6.55 16.98
CA ALA A 205 -3.06 -5.37 16.56
C ALA A 205 -1.58 -5.69 16.27
N ASP A 206 -0.94 -6.49 17.14
CA ASP A 206 0.43 -6.94 16.97
C ASP A 206 0.57 -7.86 15.75
N SER A 207 -0.39 -8.77 15.54
CA SER A 207 -0.41 -9.62 14.35
C SER A 207 -0.56 -8.81 13.07
N LEU A 208 -1.45 -7.80 13.04
CA LEU A 208 -1.58 -6.89 11.90
C LEU A 208 -0.29 -6.11 11.65
N ARG A 209 0.38 -5.67 12.71
CA ARG A 209 1.67 -4.97 12.62
C ARG A 209 2.76 -5.86 12.04
N GLN A 210 2.87 -7.10 12.52
CA GLN A 210 3.86 -8.06 12.03
C GLN A 210 3.59 -8.44 10.57
N ALA A 211 2.33 -8.68 10.20
CA ALA A 211 1.93 -8.95 8.82
C ALA A 211 2.23 -7.73 7.92
N ALA A 212 2.03 -6.51 8.43
CA ALA A 212 2.40 -5.30 7.73
C ALA A 212 3.90 -5.25 7.47
N ASP A 213 4.74 -5.45 8.49
CA ASP A 213 6.19 -5.43 8.37
C ASP A 213 6.73 -6.44 7.35
N GLN A 214 6.21 -7.67 7.37
CA GLN A 214 6.63 -8.72 6.45
C GLN A 214 6.32 -8.41 4.99
N ARG A 215 5.17 -7.78 4.73
CA ARG A 215 4.69 -7.51 3.36
C ARG A 215 5.10 -6.13 2.85
N TRP A 216 5.58 -5.27 3.75
CA TRP A 216 5.81 -3.87 3.47
C TRP A 216 6.85 -3.66 2.36
N GLU A 217 8.02 -4.26 2.51
CA GLU A 217 9.15 -4.08 1.58
C GLU A 217 8.79 -4.55 0.17
N ASP A 218 8.12 -5.70 0.08
CA ASP A 218 7.62 -6.24 -1.18
C ASP A 218 6.61 -5.32 -1.85
N THR A 219 5.72 -4.71 -1.07
CA THR A 219 4.68 -3.84 -1.58
C THR A 219 5.26 -2.53 -2.10
N VAL A 220 6.17 -1.92 -1.35
CA VAL A 220 6.91 -0.72 -1.78
C VAL A 220 7.73 -1.02 -3.04
N ARG A 221 8.44 -2.15 -3.06
CA ARG A 221 9.24 -2.55 -4.22
C ARG A 221 8.38 -2.75 -5.47
N ARG A 222 7.23 -3.43 -5.36
CA ARG A 222 6.29 -3.59 -6.48
C ARG A 222 5.78 -2.25 -6.99
N MET A 223 5.44 -1.31 -6.10
CA MET A 223 5.03 0.04 -6.48
C MET A 223 6.14 0.78 -7.23
N GLN A 224 7.35 0.75 -6.70
CA GLN A 224 8.52 1.40 -7.29
C GLN A 224 8.81 0.85 -8.70
N ILE A 225 8.78 -0.47 -8.86
CA ILE A 225 8.92 -1.13 -10.17
C ILE A 225 7.80 -0.68 -11.12
N PHE A 226 6.55 -0.68 -10.66
CA PHE A 226 5.41 -0.26 -11.48
C PHE A 226 5.55 1.20 -11.95
N LEU A 227 5.92 2.11 -11.04
CA LEU A 227 6.12 3.53 -11.37
C LEU A 227 7.28 3.73 -12.34
N LEU A 228 8.38 2.99 -12.15
CA LEU A 228 9.51 3.00 -13.06
C LEU A 228 9.12 2.51 -14.46
N LEU A 229 8.37 1.41 -14.56
CA LEU A 229 7.90 0.87 -15.83
C LEU A 229 6.97 1.85 -16.56
N LEU A 230 6.06 2.49 -15.83
CA LEU A 230 5.18 3.51 -16.40
C LEU A 230 5.98 4.70 -16.95
N LEU A 231 6.96 5.17 -16.18
CA LEU A 231 7.84 6.26 -16.60
C LEU A 231 8.68 5.86 -17.82
N LEU A 232 9.23 4.65 -17.83
CA LEU A 232 10.01 4.12 -18.94
C LEU A 232 9.18 4.01 -20.22
N LEU A 233 7.95 3.49 -20.13
CA LEU A 233 7.04 3.38 -21.27
C LEU A 233 6.72 4.76 -21.87
N LEU A 234 6.48 5.75 -21.01
CA LEU A 234 6.25 7.13 -21.43
C LEU A 234 7.47 7.70 -22.17
N HIS A 235 8.67 7.52 -21.62
CA HIS A 235 9.92 7.97 -22.25
C HIS A 235 10.16 7.28 -23.60
N LEU A 236 9.96 5.96 -23.66
CA LEU A 236 10.13 5.19 -24.89
C LEU A 236 9.14 5.63 -25.98
N THR A 237 7.90 5.93 -25.59
CA THR A 237 6.87 6.43 -26.52
C THR A 237 7.26 7.79 -27.09
N VAL A 238 7.67 8.73 -26.25
CA VAL A 238 8.11 10.06 -26.71
C VAL A 238 9.37 9.96 -27.56
N PHE A 239 10.36 9.17 -27.13
CA PHE A 239 11.58 8.91 -27.90
C PHE A 239 11.26 8.32 -29.29
N GLY A 240 10.35 7.34 -29.36
CA GLY A 240 9.91 6.74 -30.61
C GLY A 240 9.23 7.73 -31.55
N ILE A 241 8.33 8.57 -31.02
CA ILE A 241 7.65 9.62 -31.81
C ILE A 241 8.66 10.65 -32.33
N LEU A 242 9.56 11.15 -31.48
CA LEU A 242 10.60 12.10 -31.88
C LEU A 242 11.54 11.48 -32.91
N GLY A 243 11.89 10.22 -32.71
CA GLY A 243 12.79 9.49 -33.58
C GLY A 243 12.18 9.27 -34.97
N TRP A 244 10.93 8.80 -35.03
CA TRP A 244 10.18 8.65 -36.27
C TRP A 244 10.03 9.98 -37.02
N ALA A 245 9.73 11.06 -36.30
CA ALA A 245 9.60 12.39 -36.89
C ALA A 245 10.94 12.91 -37.45
N GLY A 246 12.07 12.62 -36.79
CA GLY A 246 13.41 12.90 -37.30
C GLY A 246 13.74 12.09 -38.56
N TYR A 247 13.42 10.79 -38.56
CA TYR A 247 13.61 9.91 -39.72
C TYR A 247 12.80 10.36 -40.94
N ARG A 248 11.52 10.68 -40.75
CA ARG A 248 10.64 11.15 -41.83
C ARG A 248 11.16 12.43 -42.50
N GLU A 249 11.76 13.32 -41.71
CA GLU A 249 12.29 14.60 -42.18
C GLU A 249 13.51 14.44 -43.10
N ILE A 250 14.34 13.41 -42.86
CA ILE A 250 15.42 13.03 -43.79
C ILE A 250 14.82 12.60 -45.13
N ARG A 251 13.80 11.73 -45.11
CA ARG A 251 13.20 11.18 -46.32
C ARG A 251 12.59 12.28 -47.20
N THR A 252 11.82 13.19 -46.59
CA THR A 252 11.21 14.30 -47.33
C THR A 252 12.23 15.31 -47.84
N GLY A 253 13.28 15.59 -47.08
CA GLY A 253 14.36 16.48 -47.54
C GLY A 253 15.13 15.91 -48.72
N TRP A 254 15.32 14.58 -48.76
CA TRP A 254 15.97 13.88 -49.87
C TRP A 254 15.14 13.95 -51.17
N ASP A 255 13.81 13.81 -51.05
CA ASP A 255 12.87 13.90 -52.18
C ASP A 255 12.78 15.31 -52.80
N GLU A 256 13.01 16.37 -52.03
CA GLU A 256 13.03 17.76 -52.52
C GLU A 256 14.35 18.13 -53.22
N THR A 257 15.49 17.59 -52.80
CA THR A 257 16.78 17.83 -53.46
C THR A 257 17.00 17.03 -54.74
N ASN A 258 16.25 15.95 -54.97
CA ASN A 258 16.36 15.08 -56.15
C ASN A 258 15.23 15.30 -57.19
N ARG A 259 14.44 16.37 -57.06
CA ARG A 259 13.51 16.86 -58.08
C ARG A 259 14.08 18.09 -58.76
#